data_AF-A0A1G2PGT7-F1
#
_entry.id   AF-A0A1G2PGT7-F1
#
_cell.length_a   1.000
_cell.length_b   1.000
_cell.length_c   1.000
_cell.angle_alpha   90.00
_cell.angle_beta   90.00
_cell.angle_gamma   90.00
#
_symmetry.space_group_name_H-M   'P 1'
#
loop_
_entity.id
_entity.type
_entity.pdbx_description
1 polymer ?
#
loop_
_entity_poly.entity_id
_entity_poly.type
_entity_poly.pdbx_seq_one_letter_code
_entity_poly.pdbx_strand_id
1 'polypeptide(L)'
;MYKVILQKIFFLALEISAHYNKSYYNTNDLVKLANQFKTDLVRIRSDKKDYKYLDDTKFGGLRGNFSTLLTLKGFVKRGNKIIPFYSLGMDGRIVNAVNNGEIILDSSDLSANTTNERLKNLLEQEVYLSKVRENQAHIKVMLKKNSVRLGINRDNIFKKDSVVVSSGGQYFLRGLLNNFVNNNTIEYNLYNYWSGKKIIKKNMHLLISIPTKDNSWAELYAIKFEDLIKKKPMYLMVSMDTKNCIDRLGNIYTLYSLEQAKNEFSDGNANINERLIYKWKDLISKESSDEVEIQKEVKQQETWVFVDKFLKFKKTFSIDSKDVIEYSMSSSGGCDVILKYSGGTTQKLELEHDWKNYIDHKHPENNAWSNAWLFAEQEWNPSLIVKLFKPLKVKHGNRVPDVFLCFENSERKAYKADWGKETFTEINLTF
;
A
#
# COMPACT_ATOMS: atom_id res chain seq x y z
N MET A 1 -16.78 17.03 9.40
CA MET A 1 -15.87 15.88 9.26
C MET A 1 -16.57 14.86 8.38
N TYR A 2 -15.94 14.46 7.28
CA TYR A 2 -16.47 13.42 6.39
C TYR A 2 -16.16 12.05 6.95
N LYS A 3 -17.09 11.10 6.76
CA LYS A 3 -16.97 9.72 7.22
C LYS A 3 -17.26 8.78 6.05
N VAL A 4 -16.35 7.87 5.76
CA VAL A 4 -16.47 6.88 4.70
C VAL A 4 -16.40 5.47 5.30
N ILE A 5 -17.43 4.67 5.10
CA ILE A 5 -17.44 3.28 5.55
C ILE A 5 -16.59 2.44 4.60
N LEU A 6 -15.62 1.70 5.15
CA LEU A 6 -14.71 0.88 4.38
C LEU A 6 -15.12 -0.59 4.46
N GLN A 7 -14.85 -1.31 3.38
CA GLN A 7 -14.84 -2.77 3.45
C GLN A 7 -13.73 -3.21 4.40
N LYS A 8 -13.99 -4.24 5.21
CA LYS A 8 -13.05 -4.77 6.21
C LYS A 8 -11.63 -4.98 5.67
N ILE A 9 -11.51 -5.48 4.44
CA ILE A 9 -10.21 -5.76 3.81
C ILE A 9 -9.47 -4.48 3.44
N PHE A 10 -10.21 -3.44 3.01
CA PHE A 10 -9.64 -2.13 2.74
C PHE A 10 -9.18 -1.46 4.04
N PHE A 11 -10.03 -1.45 5.06
CA PHE A 11 -9.69 -0.96 6.40
C PHE A 11 -8.42 -1.63 6.94
N LEU A 12 -8.36 -2.97 6.89
CA LEU A 12 -7.21 -3.76 7.33
C LEU A 12 -5.93 -3.41 6.56
N ALA A 13 -6.00 -3.18 5.25
CA ALA A 13 -4.85 -2.79 4.46
C ALA A 13 -4.33 -1.39 4.84
N LEU A 14 -5.22 -0.43 5.14
CA LEU A 14 -4.84 0.91 5.60
C LEU A 14 -4.22 0.86 7.01
N GLU A 15 -4.82 0.11 7.93
CA GLU A 15 -4.29 -0.13 9.28
C GLU A 15 -2.88 -0.72 9.25
N ILE A 16 -2.65 -1.72 8.39
CA ILE A 16 -1.31 -2.30 8.21
C ILE A 16 -0.37 -1.26 7.60
N SER A 17 -0.83 -0.47 6.63
CA SER A 17 -0.02 0.56 6.00
C SER A 17 0.41 1.64 6.99
N ALA A 18 -0.49 2.07 7.88
CA ALA A 18 -0.22 3.02 8.95
C ALA A 18 0.87 2.52 9.90
N HIS A 19 0.84 1.23 10.22
CA HIS A 19 1.82 0.63 11.13
C HIS A 19 3.18 0.40 10.48
N TYR A 20 3.22 0.14 9.17
CA TYR A 20 4.44 -0.26 8.45
C TYR A 20 5.07 0.82 7.59
N ASN A 21 4.37 1.94 7.35
CA ASN A 21 4.72 2.96 6.36
C ASN A 21 5.11 2.37 5.00
N LYS A 22 4.49 1.25 4.60
CA LYS A 22 4.75 0.64 3.29
C LYS A 22 3.65 0.97 2.30
N SER A 23 4.07 1.40 1.12
CA SER A 23 3.19 1.59 -0.03
C SER A 23 3.06 0.33 -0.88
N TYR A 24 3.98 -0.64 -0.73
CA TYR A 24 4.04 -1.84 -1.58
C TYR A 24 3.95 -3.14 -0.80
N TYR A 25 3.20 -4.08 -1.39
CA TYR A 25 2.92 -5.38 -0.81
C TYR A 25 2.99 -6.47 -1.85
N ASN A 26 3.56 -7.62 -1.47
CA ASN A 26 3.07 -8.90 -1.97
C ASN A 26 1.86 -9.29 -1.12
N THR A 27 0.80 -9.80 -1.75
CA THR A 27 -0.38 -10.33 -1.03
C THR A 27 -0.03 -11.30 0.11
N ASN A 28 1.02 -12.12 -0.04
CA ASN A 28 1.47 -13.03 1.02
C ASN A 28 2.07 -12.28 2.22
N ASP A 29 2.84 -11.22 1.96
CA ASP A 29 3.46 -10.41 3.01
C ASP A 29 2.38 -9.65 3.77
N LEU A 30 1.41 -9.06 3.07
CA LEU A 30 0.28 -8.36 3.68
C LEU A 30 -0.56 -9.29 4.57
N VAL A 31 -0.77 -10.54 4.14
CA VAL A 31 -1.47 -11.54 4.96
C VAL A 31 -0.67 -11.89 6.22
N LYS A 32 0.66 -12.02 6.15
CA LYS A 32 1.51 -12.25 7.33
C LYS A 32 1.37 -11.09 8.32
N LEU A 33 1.49 -9.85 7.82
CA LEU A 33 1.33 -8.64 8.64
C LEU A 33 -0.06 -8.58 9.28
N ALA A 34 -1.12 -8.85 8.51
CA ALA A 34 -2.48 -8.89 9.05
C ALA A 34 -2.62 -9.85 10.23
N ASN A 35 -2.07 -11.07 10.10
CA ASN A 35 -2.13 -12.07 11.15
C ASN A 35 -1.25 -11.74 12.36
N GLN A 36 -0.19 -10.97 12.18
CA GLN A 36 0.71 -10.62 13.27
C GLN A 36 0.18 -9.43 14.08
N PHE A 37 -0.44 -8.43 13.44
CA PHE A 37 -0.76 -7.14 14.09
C PHE A 37 -2.24 -6.86 14.28
N LYS A 38 -3.12 -7.55 13.56
CA LYS A 38 -4.58 -7.29 13.57
C LYS A 38 -5.37 -8.59 13.72
N THR A 39 -4.95 -9.42 14.70
CA THR A 39 -5.57 -10.73 14.97
C THR A 39 -7.04 -10.65 15.36
N ASP A 40 -7.43 -9.54 15.98
CA ASP A 40 -8.79 -9.13 16.33
C ASP A 40 -9.68 -8.94 15.09
N LEU A 41 -9.13 -8.34 14.03
CA LEU A 41 -9.82 -8.16 12.76
C LEU A 41 -9.73 -9.42 11.88
N VAL A 42 -8.66 -10.22 11.95
CA VAL A 42 -8.42 -11.33 11.02
C VAL A 42 -9.14 -12.64 11.36
N ARG A 43 -9.61 -12.82 12.61
CA ARG A 43 -10.30 -14.06 13.02
C ARG A 43 -11.69 -14.19 12.40
N ILE A 44 -11.79 -14.89 11.28
CA ILE A 44 -13.05 -15.47 10.79
C ILE A 44 -12.73 -16.89 10.28
N ARG A 45 -13.13 -17.90 11.06
CA ARG A 45 -13.19 -19.35 10.75
C ARG A 45 -11.89 -20.19 10.83
N SER A 46 -11.93 -21.24 11.67
CA SER A 46 -10.93 -22.31 11.82
C SER A 46 -11.25 -23.57 10.99
N ASP A 47 -12.33 -23.53 10.21
CA ASP A 47 -13.01 -24.69 9.62
C ASP A 47 -12.44 -25.18 8.28
N LYS A 48 -11.26 -24.71 7.83
CA LYS A 48 -10.59 -25.22 6.61
C LYS A 48 -9.24 -25.87 6.93
N LYS A 49 -9.23 -27.21 7.04
CA LYS A 49 -8.04 -28.05 7.30
C LYS A 49 -7.07 -28.23 6.11
N ASP A 50 -7.29 -27.60 4.95
CA ASP A 50 -6.71 -28.07 3.67
C ASP A 50 -5.56 -27.23 3.06
N TYR A 51 -4.86 -26.37 3.81
CA TYR A 51 -3.68 -25.68 3.27
C TYR A 51 -2.38 -26.39 3.65
N LYS A 52 -1.97 -27.34 2.80
CA LYS A 52 -0.82 -28.25 2.94
C LYS A 52 0.59 -27.60 3.04
N TYR A 53 0.71 -26.26 3.12
CA TYR A 53 2.01 -25.59 2.94
C TYR A 53 2.37 -24.44 3.89
N LEU A 54 1.59 -24.13 4.93
CA LEU A 54 2.00 -23.18 5.99
C LEU A 54 1.26 -23.52 7.29
N ASP A 55 1.99 -23.60 8.42
CA ASP A 55 1.49 -23.85 9.77
C ASP A 55 0.19 -23.08 10.07
N ASP A 56 -0.83 -23.81 10.52
CA ASP A 56 -2.21 -23.41 10.78
C ASP A 56 -2.63 -21.99 10.32
N THR A 57 -2.77 -21.95 9.01
CA THR A 57 -3.38 -20.94 8.18
C THR A 57 -4.76 -20.35 8.60
N LYS A 58 -4.98 -19.44 9.57
CA LYS A 58 -6.31 -18.74 9.80
C LYS A 58 -6.82 -17.92 8.58
N PHE A 59 -6.92 -18.53 7.39
CA PHE A 59 -6.64 -17.91 6.09
C PHE A 59 -7.73 -18.16 5.04
N GLY A 60 -8.98 -18.39 5.43
CA GLY A 60 -10.08 -18.59 4.50
C GLY A 60 -10.40 -17.37 3.63
N GLY A 61 -9.59 -17.07 2.60
CA GLY A 61 -9.89 -16.07 1.56
C GLY A 61 -9.11 -14.75 1.62
N LEU A 62 -8.36 -14.44 2.69
CA LEU A 62 -7.66 -13.16 2.84
C LEU A 62 -6.72 -12.79 1.69
N ARG A 63 -5.89 -13.75 1.24
CA ARG A 63 -5.01 -13.54 0.10
C ARG A 63 -5.79 -13.18 -1.18
N GLY A 64 -6.92 -13.85 -1.40
CA GLY A 64 -7.82 -13.56 -2.52
C GLY A 64 -8.43 -12.17 -2.38
N ASN A 65 -8.90 -11.82 -1.19
CA ASN A 65 -9.52 -10.52 -0.94
C ASN A 65 -8.52 -9.36 -1.09
N PHE A 66 -7.28 -9.52 -0.62
CA PHE A 66 -6.23 -8.53 -0.89
C PHE A 66 -5.88 -8.45 -2.37
N SER A 67 -5.90 -9.56 -3.10
CA SER A 67 -5.65 -9.53 -4.55
C SER A 67 -6.73 -8.80 -5.35
N THR A 68 -7.95 -8.68 -4.83
CA THR A 68 -9.03 -7.88 -5.43
C THR A 68 -9.06 -6.44 -4.95
N LEU A 69 -8.46 -6.14 -3.79
CA LEU A 69 -8.29 -4.78 -3.29
C LEU A 69 -7.07 -4.06 -3.89
N LEU A 70 -5.95 -4.77 -4.02
CA LEU A 70 -4.69 -4.13 -4.37
C LEU A 70 -4.56 -3.93 -5.88
N THR A 71 -3.94 -2.81 -6.25
CA THR A 71 -3.64 -2.46 -7.64
C THR A 71 -2.28 -3.05 -8.01
N LEU A 72 -2.19 -3.78 -9.13
CA LEU A 72 -0.91 -4.23 -9.67
C LEU A 72 -0.14 -3.02 -10.19
N LYS A 73 1.09 -2.82 -9.72
CA LYS A 73 1.95 -1.71 -10.15
C LYS A 73 3.05 -2.16 -11.09
N GLY A 74 3.49 -3.40 -10.98
CA GLY A 74 4.47 -3.99 -11.88
C GLY A 74 5.06 -5.29 -11.35
N PHE A 75 6.25 -5.61 -11.83
CA PHE A 75 6.99 -6.80 -11.46
C PHE A 75 8.42 -6.42 -11.07
N VAL A 76 8.94 -7.07 -10.03
CA VAL A 76 10.32 -6.88 -9.56
C VAL A 76 11.06 -8.20 -9.53
N LYS A 77 12.35 -8.19 -9.88
CA LYS A 77 13.25 -9.34 -9.72
C LYS A 77 13.76 -9.44 -8.30
N ARG A 78 13.28 -10.42 -7.53
CA ARG A 78 13.71 -10.71 -6.16
C ARG A 78 14.48 -12.02 -6.10
N GLY A 79 15.81 -11.92 -6.05
CA GLY A 79 16.71 -13.06 -6.23
C GLY A 79 16.46 -13.75 -7.57
N ASN A 80 16.25 -15.08 -7.54
CA ASN A 80 16.01 -15.88 -8.75
C ASN A 80 14.54 -15.89 -9.22
N LYS A 81 13.67 -15.03 -8.67
CA LYS A 81 12.23 -15.02 -8.98
C LYS A 81 11.77 -13.62 -9.37
N ILE A 82 10.81 -13.55 -10.29
CA ILE A 82 10.08 -12.32 -10.59
C ILE A 82 8.74 -12.37 -9.86
N ILE A 83 8.46 -11.35 -9.04
CA ILE A 83 7.24 -11.27 -8.24
C ILE A 83 6.43 -10.03 -8.63
N PRO A 84 5.09 -10.12 -8.67
CA PRO A 84 4.25 -8.94 -8.80
C PRO A 84 4.33 -8.12 -7.51
N PHE A 85 4.40 -6.79 -7.64
CA PHE A 85 4.24 -5.87 -6.53
C PHE A 85 2.96 -5.06 -6.71
N TYR A 86 2.28 -4.85 -5.59
CA TYR A 86 0.98 -4.20 -5.56
C TYR A 86 1.02 -3.03 -4.58
N SER A 87 0.19 -2.02 -4.82
CA SER A 87 -0.07 -0.96 -3.85
C SER A 87 -1.57 -0.80 -3.62
N LEU A 88 -1.89 -0.10 -2.55
CA LEU A 88 -3.24 0.38 -2.33
C LEU A 88 -3.50 1.60 -3.23
N GLY A 89 -4.68 1.62 -3.84
CA GLY A 89 -5.17 2.68 -4.70
C GLY A 89 -4.36 3.03 -5.96
N MET A 90 -4.70 4.18 -6.55
CA MET A 90 -4.08 4.68 -7.78
C MET A 90 -2.63 5.12 -7.53
N ASP A 91 -2.39 5.75 -6.38
CA ASP A 91 -1.09 6.25 -5.95
C ASP A 91 -1.00 6.24 -4.41
N GLY A 92 0.10 6.77 -3.87
CA GLY A 92 0.38 6.78 -2.43
C GLY A 92 -0.47 7.74 -1.61
N ARG A 93 -1.34 8.59 -2.19
CA ARG A 93 -2.02 9.68 -1.45
C ARG A 93 -2.88 9.18 -0.29
N ILE A 94 -3.66 8.11 -0.48
CA ILE A 94 -4.51 7.59 0.61
C ILE A 94 -3.64 7.04 1.74
N VAL A 95 -2.59 6.29 1.42
CA VAL A 95 -1.67 5.73 2.41
C VAL A 95 -0.93 6.84 3.16
N ASN A 96 -0.39 7.83 2.44
CA ASN A 96 0.32 8.95 3.04
C ASN A 96 -0.60 9.78 3.95
N ALA A 97 -1.84 10.02 3.53
CA ALA A 97 -2.81 10.75 4.35
C ALA A 97 -3.19 10.01 5.63
N VAL A 98 -3.24 8.68 5.62
CA VAL A 98 -3.40 7.87 6.84
C VAL A 98 -2.16 8.04 7.73
N ASN A 99 -0.96 7.91 7.17
CA ASN A 99 0.29 8.02 7.92
C ASN A 99 0.49 9.40 8.55
N ASN A 100 0.01 10.45 7.89
CA ASN A 100 0.08 11.84 8.36
C ASN A 100 -1.07 12.22 9.32
N GLY A 101 -2.01 11.31 9.61
CA GLY A 101 -3.17 11.58 10.46
C GLY A 101 -4.25 12.48 9.81
N GLU A 102 -4.18 12.72 8.50
CA GLU A 102 -5.21 13.43 7.72
C GLU A 102 -6.45 12.54 7.47
N ILE A 103 -6.26 11.22 7.52
CA ILE A 103 -7.30 10.20 7.58
C ILE A 103 -7.18 9.45 8.90
N ILE A 104 -8.22 9.51 9.72
CA ILE A 104 -8.29 8.80 11.00
C ILE A 104 -9.18 7.56 10.83
N LEU A 105 -8.60 6.38 11.07
CA LEU A 105 -9.29 5.10 11.00
C LEU A 105 -10.03 4.83 12.32
N ASP A 106 -11.29 4.41 12.23
CA ASP A 106 -12.11 3.97 13.37
C ASP A 106 -12.47 2.50 13.20
N SER A 107 -11.89 1.67 14.07
CA SER A 107 -12.08 0.21 14.03
C SER A 107 -13.43 -0.25 14.58
N SER A 108 -14.15 0.59 15.33
CA SER A 108 -15.43 0.24 15.93
C SER A 108 -16.53 0.00 14.88
N ASP A 109 -16.45 0.71 13.76
CA ASP A 109 -17.41 0.64 12.66
C ASP A 109 -16.77 0.56 11.27
N LEU A 110 -15.46 0.33 11.22
CA LEU A 110 -14.66 0.21 10.00
C LEU A 110 -14.74 1.45 9.11
N SER A 111 -14.69 2.64 9.70
CA SER A 111 -14.77 3.91 8.98
C SER A 111 -13.42 4.63 8.88
N ALA A 112 -13.31 5.47 7.85
CA ALA A 112 -12.24 6.44 7.70
C ALA A 112 -12.81 7.85 7.77
N ASN A 113 -12.25 8.67 8.66
CA ASN A 113 -12.69 10.03 8.93
C ASN A 113 -11.66 11.03 8.42
N THR A 114 -12.11 12.08 7.72
CA THR A 114 -11.22 13.14 7.24
C THR A 114 -11.97 14.48 7.14
N THR A 115 -11.25 15.59 7.24
CA THR A 115 -11.81 16.93 6.97
C THR A 115 -11.62 17.36 5.51
N ASN A 116 -10.83 16.63 4.73
CA ASN A 116 -10.49 16.97 3.35
C ASN A 116 -11.44 16.26 2.36
N GLU A 117 -12.21 17.04 1.61
CA GLU A 117 -13.15 16.53 0.61
C GLU A 117 -12.47 15.75 -0.52
N ARG A 118 -11.25 16.13 -0.91
CA ARG A 118 -10.50 15.39 -1.94
C ARG A 118 -10.11 13.99 -1.44
N LEU A 119 -9.72 13.87 -0.18
CA LEU A 119 -9.40 12.57 0.44
C LEU A 119 -10.65 11.69 0.59
N LYS A 120 -11.79 12.29 0.98
CA LYS A 120 -13.09 11.61 0.99
C LYS A 120 -13.41 11.01 -0.39
N ASN A 121 -13.30 11.80 -1.45
CA ASN A 121 -13.62 11.35 -2.81
C ASN A 121 -12.68 10.22 -3.28
N LEU A 122 -11.39 10.27 -2.93
CA LEU A 122 -10.44 9.19 -3.20
C LEU A 122 -10.79 7.89 -2.45
N LEU A 123 -11.19 7.98 -1.18
CA LEU A 123 -11.64 6.83 -0.40
C LEU A 123 -12.90 6.18 -1.01
N GLU A 124 -13.90 6.99 -1.35
CA GLU A 124 -15.15 6.51 -1.98
C GLU A 124 -14.89 5.85 -3.34
N GLN A 125 -13.97 6.41 -4.12
CA GLN A 125 -13.54 5.83 -5.39
C GLN A 125 -12.88 4.46 -5.20
N GLU A 126 -11.98 4.30 -4.22
CA GLU A 126 -11.36 3.01 -3.92
C GLU A 126 -12.34 1.98 -3.37
N VAL A 127 -13.34 2.39 -2.57
CA VAL A 127 -14.43 1.51 -2.13
C VAL A 127 -15.21 0.99 -3.34
N TYR A 128 -15.57 1.88 -4.27
CA TYR A 128 -16.23 1.48 -5.51
C TYR A 128 -15.38 0.52 -6.34
N LEU A 129 -14.10 0.84 -6.55
CA LEU A 129 -13.15 0.01 -7.30
C LEU A 129 -12.97 -1.38 -6.70
N SER A 130 -12.84 -1.47 -5.37
CA SER A 130 -12.71 -2.73 -4.66
C SER A 130 -13.92 -3.63 -4.90
N LYS A 131 -15.14 -3.07 -4.78
CA LYS A 131 -16.40 -3.77 -5.09
C LYS A 131 -16.45 -4.26 -6.54
N VAL A 132 -16.04 -3.43 -7.50
CA VAL A 132 -15.99 -3.82 -8.91
C VAL A 132 -15.02 -4.98 -9.14
N ARG A 133 -13.81 -4.88 -8.60
CA ARG A 133 -12.77 -5.93 -8.72
C ARG A 133 -13.20 -7.26 -8.10
N GLU A 134 -13.85 -7.22 -6.94
CA GLU A 134 -14.40 -8.40 -6.28
C GLU A 134 -15.51 -9.06 -7.14
N ASN A 135 -16.47 -8.27 -7.62
CA ASN A 135 -17.54 -8.75 -8.50
C ASN A 135 -16.98 -9.34 -9.81
N GLN A 136 -15.93 -8.73 -10.36
CA GLN A 136 -15.27 -9.21 -11.56
C GLN A 136 -14.47 -10.50 -11.31
N ALA A 137 -13.82 -10.62 -10.16
CA ALA A 137 -13.13 -11.85 -9.76
C ALA A 137 -14.10 -13.04 -9.68
N HIS A 138 -15.35 -12.79 -9.28
CA HIS A 138 -16.41 -13.77 -9.13
C HIS A 138 -17.38 -13.87 -10.33
N ILE A 139 -16.88 -13.81 -11.57
CA ILE A 139 -17.68 -13.93 -12.82
C ILE A 139 -18.72 -15.07 -12.81
N LYS A 140 -18.48 -16.18 -12.10
CA LYS A 140 -19.46 -17.28 -11.93
C LYS A 140 -20.82 -16.80 -11.40
N VAL A 141 -20.83 -15.76 -10.56
CA VAL A 141 -22.04 -15.18 -9.99
C VAL A 141 -22.82 -14.42 -11.06
N MET A 142 -22.11 -13.67 -11.91
CA MET A 142 -22.70 -13.00 -13.08
C MET A 142 -23.28 -14.01 -14.07
N LEU A 143 -22.53 -15.07 -14.39
CA LEU A 143 -22.96 -16.10 -15.35
C LEU A 143 -24.20 -16.86 -14.89
N LYS A 144 -24.33 -17.19 -13.60
CA LYS A 144 -25.53 -17.84 -13.07
C LYS A 144 -26.83 -17.08 -13.38
N LYS A 145 -26.75 -15.75 -13.49
CA LYS A 145 -27.90 -14.90 -13.76
C LYS A 145 -28.08 -14.57 -15.25
N ASN A 146 -26.99 -14.56 -16.01
CA ASN A 146 -26.98 -13.95 -17.35
C ASN A 146 -26.43 -14.86 -18.47
N SER A 147 -25.99 -16.09 -18.19
CA SER A 147 -25.30 -16.94 -19.18
C SER A 147 -26.09 -17.14 -20.48
N VAL A 148 -27.39 -17.42 -20.37
CA VAL A 148 -28.30 -17.61 -21.52
C VAL A 148 -28.38 -16.33 -22.35
N ARG A 149 -28.63 -15.19 -21.69
CA ARG A 149 -28.73 -13.87 -22.35
C ARG A 149 -27.44 -13.48 -23.06
N LEU A 150 -26.29 -13.74 -22.42
CA LEU A 150 -24.99 -13.36 -22.96
C LEU A 150 -24.46 -14.39 -23.99
N GLY A 151 -25.06 -15.57 -24.09
CA GLY A 151 -24.60 -16.64 -24.98
C GLY A 151 -23.20 -17.16 -24.63
N ILE A 152 -22.82 -17.11 -23.35
CA ILE A 152 -21.52 -17.58 -22.84
C ILE A 152 -21.72 -18.41 -21.58
N ASN A 153 -20.95 -19.48 -21.47
CA ASN A 153 -20.98 -20.40 -20.34
C ASN A 153 -19.59 -20.56 -19.73
N ARG A 154 -19.53 -21.06 -18.50
CA ARG A 154 -18.27 -21.38 -17.86
C ARG A 154 -17.60 -22.54 -18.61
N ASP A 155 -16.31 -22.39 -18.87
CA ASP A 155 -15.53 -23.49 -19.43
C ASP A 155 -15.27 -24.61 -18.38
N ASN A 156 -15.20 -25.85 -18.87
CA ASN A 156 -14.97 -27.04 -18.07
C ASN A 156 -13.49 -27.46 -18.00
N ILE A 157 -12.63 -26.96 -18.88
CA ILE A 157 -11.20 -27.28 -18.92
C ILE A 157 -10.44 -26.45 -17.87
N PHE A 158 -10.73 -25.16 -17.80
CA PHE A 158 -10.09 -24.16 -16.97
C PHE A 158 -10.97 -23.79 -15.78
N LYS A 159 -11.50 -24.77 -15.03
CA LYS A 159 -12.50 -24.50 -13.97
C LYS A 159 -12.07 -23.42 -12.96
N LYS A 160 -10.77 -23.27 -12.66
CA LYS A 160 -10.27 -22.29 -11.68
C LYS A 160 -9.95 -20.92 -12.28
N ASP A 161 -9.65 -20.87 -13.57
CA ASP A 161 -9.34 -19.64 -14.27
C ASP A 161 -10.63 -19.20 -14.91
N SER A 162 -11.20 -18.07 -14.51
CA SER A 162 -12.57 -17.72 -14.90
C SER A 162 -12.72 -17.36 -16.40
N VAL A 163 -12.58 -18.41 -17.20
CA VAL A 163 -12.71 -18.55 -18.64
C VAL A 163 -14.16 -18.86 -18.93
N VAL A 164 -14.65 -18.24 -19.98
CA VAL A 164 -15.98 -18.47 -20.53
C VAL A 164 -15.88 -18.87 -21.98
N VAL A 165 -16.85 -19.63 -22.45
CA VAL A 165 -16.90 -20.16 -23.81
C VAL A 165 -18.27 -19.86 -24.42
N SER A 166 -18.28 -19.40 -25.66
CA SER A 166 -19.51 -19.23 -26.44
C SER A 166 -20.00 -20.57 -27.00
N SER A 167 -21.20 -20.60 -27.56
CA SER A 167 -21.69 -21.76 -28.34
C SER A 167 -20.85 -22.01 -29.61
N GLY A 168 -20.30 -20.95 -30.21
CA GLY A 168 -19.41 -21.01 -31.38
C GLY A 168 -17.99 -21.50 -31.08
N GLY A 169 -17.66 -21.77 -29.81
CA GLY A 169 -16.35 -22.31 -29.42
C GLY A 169 -15.25 -21.26 -29.24
N GLN A 170 -15.59 -19.97 -29.21
CA GLN A 170 -14.66 -18.89 -28.83
C GLN A 170 -14.44 -18.91 -27.31
N TYR A 171 -13.18 -18.86 -26.89
CA TYR A 171 -12.79 -18.82 -25.48
C TYR A 171 -12.43 -17.40 -25.07
N PHE A 172 -12.98 -16.94 -23.96
CA PHE A 172 -12.70 -15.63 -23.41
C PHE A 172 -12.21 -15.72 -21.97
N LEU A 173 -11.19 -14.94 -21.66
CA LEU A 173 -10.67 -14.79 -20.31
C LEU A 173 -10.80 -13.33 -19.88
N ARG A 174 -11.44 -13.08 -18.74
CA ARG A 174 -11.66 -11.73 -18.23
C ARG A 174 -10.33 -11.01 -17.93
N GLY A 175 -10.24 -9.77 -18.38
CA GLY A 175 -9.34 -8.78 -17.80
C GLY A 175 -9.88 -8.36 -16.43
N LEU A 176 -8.97 -8.11 -15.49
CA LEU A 176 -9.35 -7.53 -14.20
C LEU A 176 -9.10 -6.03 -14.26
N LEU A 177 -10.10 -5.26 -13.84
CA LEU A 177 -9.92 -3.84 -13.61
C LEU A 177 -8.77 -3.66 -12.60
N ASN A 178 -7.79 -2.82 -12.95
CA ASN A 178 -6.67 -2.49 -12.12
C ASN A 178 -6.97 -1.23 -11.29
N ASN A 179 -7.19 -0.10 -11.97
CA ASN A 179 -7.52 1.18 -11.36
C ASN A 179 -8.15 2.15 -12.38
N PHE A 180 -8.54 3.34 -11.94
CA PHE A 180 -8.65 4.52 -12.79
C PHE A 180 -7.26 5.14 -12.98
N VAL A 181 -6.97 5.60 -14.20
CA VAL A 181 -5.80 6.46 -14.49
C VAL A 181 -6.17 7.93 -14.27
N ASN A 182 -7.43 8.25 -14.51
CA ASN A 182 -8.08 9.53 -14.26
C ASN A 182 -9.60 9.28 -14.15
N ASN A 183 -10.40 10.33 -13.97
CA ASN A 183 -11.84 10.20 -13.74
C ASN A 183 -12.63 9.48 -14.86
N ASN A 184 -12.07 9.35 -16.07
CA ASN A 184 -12.76 8.80 -17.24
C ASN A 184 -12.00 7.61 -17.90
N THR A 185 -10.82 7.26 -17.42
CA THR A 185 -10.00 6.20 -18.03
C THR A 185 -9.75 5.08 -17.05
N ILE A 186 -10.17 3.87 -17.41
CA ILE A 186 -9.97 2.66 -16.62
C ILE A 186 -8.76 1.90 -17.16
N GLU A 187 -7.86 1.50 -16.28
CA GLU A 187 -6.78 0.57 -16.57
C GLU A 187 -7.18 -0.85 -16.19
N TYR A 188 -6.91 -1.82 -17.06
CA TYR A 188 -7.01 -3.25 -16.82
C TYR A 188 -5.61 -3.85 -16.73
N ASN A 189 -5.41 -4.81 -15.84
CA ASN A 189 -4.18 -5.62 -15.80
C ASN A 189 -4.41 -6.98 -16.48
N LEU A 190 -3.45 -7.38 -17.30
CA LEU A 190 -3.48 -8.61 -18.10
C LEU A 190 -2.58 -9.71 -17.50
N TYR A 191 -2.13 -9.54 -16.25
CA TYR A 191 -1.26 -10.51 -15.58
C TYR A 191 -1.86 -11.92 -15.58
N ASN A 192 -3.13 -12.07 -15.20
CA ASN A 192 -3.79 -13.38 -15.22
C ASN A 192 -4.00 -13.90 -16.65
N TYR A 193 -4.20 -13.01 -17.62
CA TYR A 193 -4.41 -13.39 -19.01
C TYR A 193 -3.16 -14.06 -19.60
N TRP A 194 -2.01 -13.40 -19.43
CA TRP A 194 -0.72 -13.86 -19.95
C TRP A 194 -0.11 -15.02 -19.15
N SER A 195 -0.35 -15.06 -17.84
CA SER A 195 0.31 -16.05 -16.98
C SER A 195 -0.18 -17.48 -17.18
N GLY A 196 0.76 -18.42 -17.03
CA GLY A 196 0.50 -19.86 -17.07
C GLY A 196 0.46 -20.41 -18.50
N LYS A 197 -0.25 -21.53 -18.68
CA LYS A 197 -0.31 -22.27 -19.96
C LYS A 197 -1.64 -22.11 -20.68
N LYS A 198 -2.50 -21.18 -20.25
CA LYS A 198 -3.89 -21.06 -20.73
C LYS A 198 -3.94 -20.76 -22.22
N ILE A 199 -3.23 -19.71 -22.63
CA ILE A 199 -3.17 -19.28 -24.03
C ILE A 199 -2.37 -20.25 -24.91
N ILE A 200 -1.48 -21.06 -24.32
CA ILE A 200 -0.80 -22.14 -25.05
C ILE A 200 -1.81 -23.27 -25.36
N LYS A 201 -2.67 -23.61 -24.40
CA LYS A 201 -3.64 -24.71 -24.51
C LYS A 201 -4.82 -24.39 -25.41
N LYS A 202 -5.38 -23.18 -25.31
CA LYS A 202 -6.52 -22.72 -26.13
C LYS A 202 -6.29 -21.29 -26.60
N ASN A 203 -6.77 -20.98 -27.79
CA ASN A 203 -6.84 -19.62 -28.30
C ASN A 203 -7.83 -18.84 -27.43
N MET A 204 -7.30 -17.94 -26.61
CA MET A 204 -8.05 -17.20 -25.59
C MET A 204 -8.12 -15.74 -26.02
N HIS A 205 -9.30 -15.16 -26.00
CA HIS A 205 -9.54 -13.74 -26.22
C HIS A 205 -9.70 -13.02 -24.89
N LEU A 206 -9.39 -11.73 -24.86
CA LEU A 206 -9.57 -10.94 -23.64
C LEU A 206 -11.02 -10.45 -23.57
N LEU A 207 -11.70 -10.71 -22.46
CA LEU A 207 -13.01 -10.12 -22.14
C LEU A 207 -12.81 -8.91 -21.22
N ILE A 208 -13.25 -7.74 -21.65
CA ILE A 208 -13.22 -6.50 -20.90
C ILE A 208 -14.65 -6.15 -20.48
N SER A 209 -14.78 -5.66 -19.26
CA SER A 209 -16.05 -5.21 -18.72
C SER A 209 -15.94 -3.78 -18.25
N ILE A 210 -16.66 -2.86 -18.88
CA ILE A 210 -16.74 -1.47 -18.44
C ILE A 210 -17.88 -1.37 -17.42
N PRO A 211 -17.56 -1.07 -16.14
CA PRO A 211 -18.54 -1.03 -15.07
C PRO A 211 -19.32 0.30 -15.04
N THR A 212 -20.53 0.25 -14.50
CA THR A 212 -21.27 1.43 -14.02
C THR A 212 -21.33 1.40 -12.50
N LYS A 213 -21.81 2.50 -11.88
CA LYS A 213 -21.95 2.63 -10.42
C LYS A 213 -22.65 1.43 -9.78
N ASP A 214 -23.66 0.87 -10.46
CA ASP A 214 -24.52 -0.18 -9.93
C ASP A 214 -24.22 -1.57 -10.51
N ASN A 215 -23.50 -1.66 -11.63
CA ASN A 215 -23.21 -2.92 -12.30
C ASN A 215 -21.75 -3.03 -12.75
N SER A 216 -21.00 -3.91 -12.08
CA SER A 216 -19.59 -4.20 -12.40
C SER A 216 -19.39 -4.91 -13.75
N TRP A 217 -20.48 -5.38 -14.36
CA TRP A 217 -20.57 -6.12 -15.62
C TRP A 217 -21.51 -5.43 -16.62
N ALA A 218 -21.54 -4.09 -16.64
CA ALA A 218 -22.52 -3.32 -17.41
C ALA A 218 -22.35 -3.47 -18.93
N GLU A 219 -21.16 -3.17 -19.45
CA GLU A 219 -20.87 -3.28 -20.88
C GLU A 219 -19.72 -4.28 -21.10
N LEU A 220 -19.93 -5.25 -22.00
CA LEU A 220 -18.96 -6.32 -22.28
C LEU A 220 -18.36 -6.16 -23.67
N TYR A 221 -17.04 -6.12 -23.70
CA TYR A 221 -16.23 -6.02 -24.91
C TYR A 221 -15.19 -7.13 -24.94
N ALA A 222 -14.65 -7.41 -26.13
CA ALA A 222 -13.56 -8.34 -26.29
C ALA A 222 -12.48 -7.82 -27.24
N ILE A 223 -11.26 -8.32 -27.05
CA ILE A 223 -10.11 -8.07 -27.93
C ILE A 223 -9.61 -9.41 -28.46
N LYS A 224 -9.38 -9.45 -29.78
CA LYS A 224 -8.86 -10.63 -30.50
C LYS A 224 -7.48 -11.02 -29.96
N PHE A 225 -7.20 -12.33 -29.96
CA PHE A 225 -5.91 -12.84 -29.48
C PHE A 225 -4.78 -12.35 -30.39
N GLU A 226 -5.07 -12.35 -31.68
CA GLU A 226 -4.22 -11.96 -32.80
C GLU A 226 -3.74 -10.51 -32.68
N ASP A 227 -4.53 -9.63 -32.10
CA ASP A 227 -4.14 -8.24 -31.85
C ASP A 227 -3.26 -8.13 -30.61
N LEU A 228 -3.62 -8.86 -29.54
CA LEU A 228 -2.87 -8.86 -28.29
C LEU A 228 -1.49 -9.52 -28.43
N ILE A 229 -1.36 -10.63 -29.15
CA ILE A 229 -0.13 -11.42 -29.21
C ILE A 229 1.04 -10.70 -29.91
N LYS A 230 0.72 -9.73 -30.79
CA LYS A 230 1.70 -8.91 -31.51
C LYS A 230 2.54 -8.06 -30.55
N LYS A 231 1.89 -7.40 -29.60
CA LYS A 231 2.51 -6.43 -28.68
C LYS A 231 2.62 -6.93 -27.24
N LYS A 232 1.78 -7.90 -26.87
CA LYS A 232 1.72 -8.56 -25.55
C LYS A 232 1.57 -7.55 -24.39
N PRO A 233 0.59 -6.62 -24.44
CA PRO A 233 0.47 -5.55 -23.45
C PRO A 233 0.16 -6.10 -22.06
N MET A 234 0.86 -5.61 -21.02
CA MET A 234 0.53 -5.98 -19.64
C MET A 234 -0.63 -5.17 -19.06
N TYR A 235 -0.84 -3.97 -19.59
CA TYR A 235 -1.88 -3.03 -19.15
C TYR A 235 -2.60 -2.45 -20.37
N LEU A 236 -3.92 -2.29 -20.24
CA LEU A 236 -4.76 -1.64 -21.24
C LEU A 236 -5.56 -0.54 -20.56
N MET A 237 -5.61 0.63 -21.17
CA MET A 237 -6.35 1.80 -20.74
C MET A 237 -7.54 2.01 -21.67
N VAL A 238 -8.74 2.07 -21.11
CA VAL A 238 -10.00 2.23 -21.84
C VAL A 238 -10.69 3.51 -21.38
N SER A 239 -10.93 4.42 -22.32
CA SER A 239 -11.78 5.59 -22.10
C SER A 239 -13.23 5.15 -21.93
N MET A 240 -13.90 5.57 -20.85
CA MET A 240 -15.31 5.19 -20.62
C MET A 240 -16.26 5.88 -21.59
N ASP A 241 -15.92 7.10 -22.04
CA ASP A 241 -16.72 7.88 -22.99
C ASP A 241 -16.54 7.38 -24.44
N THR A 242 -15.30 7.33 -24.92
CA THR A 242 -15.01 7.04 -26.34
C THR A 242 -14.81 5.56 -26.63
N LYS A 243 -14.64 4.73 -25.59
CA LYS A 243 -14.28 3.31 -25.69
C LYS A 243 -12.95 3.05 -26.41
N ASN A 244 -12.12 4.09 -26.61
CA ASN A 244 -10.77 3.94 -27.14
C ASN A 244 -9.92 3.11 -26.17
N CYS A 245 -9.30 2.04 -26.66
CA CYS A 245 -8.43 1.16 -25.89
C CYS A 245 -6.99 1.28 -26.38
N ILE A 246 -6.09 1.66 -25.48
CA ILE A 246 -4.65 1.80 -25.74
C ILE A 246 -3.82 1.08 -24.68
N ASP A 247 -2.60 0.67 -25.00
CA ASP A 247 -1.63 0.28 -23.97
C ASP A 247 -0.75 1.46 -23.52
N ARG A 248 0.11 1.21 -22.53
CA ARG A 248 1.05 2.22 -22.01
C ARG A 248 2.09 2.71 -23.02
N LEU A 249 2.26 2.01 -24.15
CA LEU A 249 3.14 2.41 -25.25
C LEU A 249 2.36 3.13 -26.37
N GLY A 250 1.07 3.37 -26.19
CA GLY A 250 0.21 4.04 -27.16
C GLY A 250 -0.28 3.16 -28.31
N ASN A 251 -0.07 1.84 -28.27
CA ASN A 251 -0.66 0.96 -29.29
C ASN A 251 -2.17 0.90 -29.09
N ILE A 252 -2.93 0.99 -30.19
CA ILE A 252 -4.39 0.99 -30.19
C ILE A 252 -4.92 -0.42 -30.40
N TYR A 253 -5.98 -0.77 -29.67
CA TYR A 253 -6.68 -2.05 -29.78
C TYR A 253 -8.16 -1.82 -30.02
N THR A 254 -8.74 -2.57 -30.95
CA THR A 254 -10.18 -2.50 -31.24
C THR A 254 -10.96 -3.27 -30.19
N LEU A 255 -11.92 -2.60 -29.56
CA LEU A 255 -12.93 -3.24 -28.70
C LEU A 255 -14.11 -3.69 -29.55
N TYR A 256 -14.36 -4.99 -29.58
CA TYR A 256 -15.54 -5.57 -30.22
C TYR A 256 -16.60 -5.81 -29.16
N SER A 257 -17.87 -5.59 -29.46
CA SER A 257 -18.95 -6.01 -28.56
C SER A 257 -18.89 -7.53 -28.35
N LEU A 258 -19.42 -8.03 -27.23
CA LEU A 258 -19.48 -9.47 -26.99
C LEU A 258 -20.21 -10.23 -28.12
N GLU A 259 -21.27 -9.66 -28.70
CA GLU A 259 -22.00 -10.28 -29.81
C GLU A 259 -21.14 -10.41 -31.07
N GLN A 260 -20.44 -9.34 -31.48
CA GLN A 260 -19.48 -9.41 -32.58
C GLN A 260 -18.39 -10.43 -32.30
N ALA A 261 -17.85 -10.43 -31.08
CA ALA A 261 -16.77 -11.32 -30.72
C ALA A 261 -17.17 -12.80 -30.77
N LYS A 262 -18.40 -13.16 -30.39
CA LYS A 262 -18.91 -14.54 -30.51
C LYS A 262 -19.05 -15.00 -31.96
N ASN A 263 -19.23 -14.09 -32.91
CA ASN A 263 -19.49 -14.43 -34.31
C ASN A 263 -18.24 -14.35 -35.18
N GLU A 264 -17.34 -13.40 -34.89
CA GLU A 264 -16.22 -13.06 -35.77
C GLU A 264 -14.86 -13.56 -35.27
N PHE A 265 -14.75 -13.92 -33.98
CA PHE A 265 -13.45 -14.33 -33.45
C PHE A 265 -13.18 -15.80 -33.74
N SER A 266 -11.89 -16.12 -33.81
CA SER A 266 -11.40 -17.47 -34.03
C SER A 266 -11.73 -18.39 -32.85
N ASP A 267 -11.92 -19.69 -33.12
CA ASP A 267 -12.28 -20.65 -32.08
C ASP A 267 -11.10 -20.98 -31.15
N GLY A 268 -11.34 -21.79 -30.12
CA GLY A 268 -10.31 -22.21 -29.16
C GLY A 268 -9.14 -23.03 -29.74
N ASN A 269 -9.22 -23.51 -30.97
CA ASN A 269 -8.18 -24.33 -31.60
C ASN A 269 -7.31 -23.54 -32.60
N ALA A 270 -7.68 -22.31 -32.95
CA ALA A 270 -6.93 -21.47 -33.89
C ALA A 270 -5.55 -20.99 -33.37
N ASN A 271 -4.79 -20.30 -34.22
CA ASN A 271 -3.52 -19.62 -33.89
C ASN A 271 -2.47 -20.49 -33.16
N ILE A 272 -2.36 -21.77 -33.51
CA ILE A 272 -1.53 -22.74 -32.80
C ILE A 272 -0.06 -22.29 -32.77
N ASN A 273 0.46 -21.81 -33.90
CA ASN A 273 1.88 -21.45 -34.04
C ASN A 273 2.24 -20.28 -33.12
N GLU A 274 1.45 -19.21 -33.15
CA GLU A 274 1.64 -18.02 -32.31
C GLU A 274 1.54 -18.38 -30.81
N ARG A 275 0.61 -19.27 -30.46
CA ARG A 275 0.40 -19.75 -29.09
C ARG A 275 1.57 -20.60 -28.58
N LEU A 276 2.16 -21.45 -29.42
CA LEU A 276 3.28 -22.30 -29.04
C LEU A 276 4.60 -21.52 -28.90
N ILE A 277 4.77 -20.44 -29.68
CA ILE A 277 5.95 -19.57 -29.60
C ILE A 277 5.91 -18.68 -28.35
N TYR A 278 4.72 -18.40 -27.81
CA TYR A 278 4.55 -17.57 -26.63
C TYR A 278 5.26 -18.14 -25.38
N LYS A 279 6.07 -17.30 -24.73
CA LYS A 279 6.76 -17.62 -23.48
C LYS A 279 6.46 -16.57 -22.41
N TRP A 280 5.74 -17.00 -21.37
CA TRP A 280 5.44 -16.15 -20.20
C TRP A 280 6.72 -15.59 -19.55
N LYS A 281 7.78 -16.42 -19.45
CA LYS A 281 9.06 -16.01 -18.84
C LYS A 281 9.71 -14.84 -19.55
N ASP A 282 9.62 -14.81 -20.88
CA ASP A 282 10.23 -13.74 -21.69
C ASP A 282 9.45 -12.44 -21.49
N LEU A 283 8.11 -12.51 -21.50
CA LEU A 283 7.26 -11.35 -21.25
C LEU A 283 7.46 -10.79 -19.84
N ILE A 284 7.38 -11.61 -18.80
CA ILE A 284 7.50 -11.12 -17.42
C ILE A 284 8.91 -10.58 -17.12
N SER A 285 9.96 -11.11 -17.78
CA SER A 285 11.32 -10.57 -17.64
C SER A 285 11.47 -9.21 -18.30
N LYS A 286 10.81 -9.00 -19.45
CA LYS A 286 10.77 -7.69 -20.13
C LYS A 286 10.01 -6.64 -19.30
N GLU A 287 8.91 -7.04 -18.68
CA GLU A 287 8.06 -6.15 -17.86
C GLU A 287 8.59 -5.96 -16.43
N SER A 288 9.57 -6.76 -16.00
CA SER A 288 10.16 -6.62 -14.67
C SER A 288 11.23 -5.55 -14.67
N SER A 289 11.16 -4.66 -13.68
CA SER A 289 12.35 -3.93 -13.26
C SER A 289 13.20 -4.84 -12.40
N ASP A 290 14.49 -4.52 -12.28
CA ASP A 290 15.23 -5.03 -11.14
C ASP A 290 14.48 -4.61 -9.87
N GLU A 291 14.55 -5.42 -8.82
CA GLU A 291 14.33 -4.87 -7.49
C GLU A 291 15.44 -3.82 -7.35
N VAL A 292 15.13 -2.58 -7.76
CA VAL A 292 15.53 -1.46 -6.93
C VAL A 292 15.05 -1.95 -5.58
N GLU A 293 15.98 -2.21 -4.67
CA GLU A 293 15.66 -1.95 -3.29
C GLU A 293 15.14 -0.52 -3.36
N ILE A 294 13.82 -0.36 -3.61
CA ILE A 294 13.00 0.64 -2.98
C ILE A 294 13.51 0.43 -1.59
N GLN A 295 14.46 1.31 -1.23
CA GLN A 295 15.09 1.28 0.07
C GLN A 295 13.89 0.96 0.93
N LYS A 296 13.96 -0.14 1.67
CA LYS A 296 13.04 -0.22 2.77
C LYS A 296 13.18 1.20 3.34
N GLU A 297 12.11 1.99 3.31
CA GLU A 297 11.89 2.87 4.42
C GLU A 297 11.68 1.86 5.58
N VAL A 298 12.77 1.18 5.97
CA VAL A 298 13.20 1.12 7.33
C VAL A 298 13.08 2.59 7.64
N LYS A 299 12.08 2.96 8.44
CA LYS A 299 12.26 4.10 9.30
C LYS A 299 13.73 4.06 9.67
N GLN A 300 14.53 4.97 9.12
CA GLN A 300 15.93 5.04 9.52
C GLN A 300 15.85 5.01 11.03
N GLN A 301 16.58 4.09 11.68
CA GLN A 301 16.55 4.01 13.14
C GLN A 301 16.64 5.44 13.67
N GLU A 302 15.89 5.80 14.70
CA GLU A 302 15.78 7.18 15.18
C GLU A 302 17.19 7.78 15.36
N THR A 303 18.14 6.92 15.75
CA THR A 303 19.59 7.15 15.72
C THR A 303 20.16 7.64 14.40
N TRP A 304 19.92 6.94 13.28
CA TRP A 304 20.37 7.34 11.95
C TRP A 304 19.76 8.66 11.51
N VAL A 305 18.47 8.91 11.80
CA VAL A 305 17.82 10.20 11.51
C VAL A 305 18.51 11.31 12.29
N PHE A 306 18.78 11.10 13.57
CA PHE A 306 19.50 12.06 14.41
C PHE A 306 20.94 12.30 13.91
N VAL A 307 21.69 11.25 13.59
CA VAL A 307 23.08 11.36 13.11
C VAL A 307 23.17 12.03 11.73
N ASP A 308 22.31 11.65 10.79
CA ASP A 308 22.31 12.16 9.42
C ASP A 308 21.67 13.55 9.35
N LYS A 309 20.42 13.69 9.79
CA LYS A 309 19.65 14.93 9.58
C LYS A 309 20.02 16.02 10.59
N PHE A 310 20.16 15.67 11.87
CA PHE A 310 20.44 16.65 12.92
C PHE A 310 21.95 16.90 13.08
N LEU A 311 22.76 15.86 13.29
CA LEU A 311 24.21 16.05 13.47
C LEU A 311 24.96 16.26 12.15
N LYS A 312 24.42 15.84 10.99
CA LYS A 312 25.12 15.81 9.70
C LYS A 312 26.49 15.12 9.82
N PHE A 313 26.52 13.99 10.51
CA PHE A 313 27.71 13.19 10.81
C PHE A 313 28.82 13.89 11.61
N LYS A 314 28.57 15.10 12.15
CA LYS A 314 29.52 15.76 13.04
C LYS A 314 29.55 15.07 14.41
N LYS A 315 30.75 14.66 14.84
CA LYS A 315 30.96 14.03 16.15
C LYS A 315 31.05 15.01 17.31
N THR A 316 31.31 16.28 16.99
CA THR A 316 31.48 17.35 17.96
C THR A 316 30.60 18.54 17.58
N PHE A 317 29.96 19.13 18.57
CA PHE A 317 29.16 20.35 18.44
C PHE A 317 29.07 20.99 19.83
N SER A 318 28.68 22.26 19.90
CA SER A 318 28.58 22.99 21.17
C SER A 318 27.12 23.33 21.46
N ILE A 319 26.74 23.20 22.74
CA ILE A 319 25.44 23.60 23.27
C ILE A 319 25.70 24.64 24.36
N ASP A 320 25.18 25.86 24.21
CA ASP A 320 25.46 26.99 25.11
C ASP A 320 26.96 27.14 25.42
N SER A 321 27.78 27.09 24.36
CA SER A 321 29.26 27.19 24.44
C SER A 321 29.95 26.06 25.23
N LYS A 322 29.25 24.97 25.54
CA LYS A 322 29.85 23.74 26.07
C LYS A 322 29.97 22.69 24.98
N ASP A 323 31.18 22.19 24.78
CA ASP A 323 31.45 21.22 23.73
C ASP A 323 30.95 19.83 24.12
N VAL A 324 30.14 19.24 23.25
CA VAL A 324 29.88 17.81 23.18
C VAL A 324 31.04 17.20 22.39
N ILE A 325 31.82 16.35 23.04
CA ILE A 325 33.03 15.75 22.46
C ILE A 325 32.78 14.33 21.94
N GLU A 326 31.70 13.70 22.39
CA GLU A 326 31.35 12.33 22.07
C GLU A 326 29.84 12.13 22.26
N TYR A 327 29.24 11.29 21.43
CA TYR A 327 27.93 10.70 21.69
C TYR A 327 28.05 9.18 21.59
N SER A 328 27.32 8.47 22.44
CA SER A 328 27.31 7.00 22.47
C SER A 328 25.88 6.48 22.47
N MET A 329 25.69 5.31 21.85
CA MET A 329 24.40 4.64 21.81
C MET A 329 24.22 3.78 23.06
N SER A 330 23.07 3.91 23.71
CA SER A 330 22.68 3.05 24.81
C SER A 330 22.10 1.74 24.29
N SER A 331 22.56 0.61 24.80
CA SER A 331 22.10 -0.74 24.41
C SER A 331 21.09 -1.35 25.39
N SER A 332 20.68 -0.61 26.42
CA SER A 332 19.92 -1.15 27.55
C SER A 332 18.69 -0.29 27.90
N GLY A 333 17.52 -0.62 27.34
CA GLY A 333 16.17 -0.32 27.89
C GLY A 333 15.86 1.09 28.42
N GLY A 334 16.63 2.10 28.03
CA GLY A 334 16.55 3.50 28.44
C GLY A 334 17.08 4.37 27.31
N CYS A 335 17.31 5.67 27.55
CA CYS A 335 17.47 6.64 26.46
C CYS A 335 18.50 6.27 25.39
N ASP A 336 18.12 6.47 24.13
CA ASP A 336 18.86 6.00 22.96
C ASP A 336 20.30 6.54 22.89
N VAL A 337 20.49 7.82 23.22
CA VAL A 337 21.77 8.52 23.09
C VAL A 337 22.22 9.10 24.42
N ILE A 338 23.52 8.97 24.68
CA ILE A 338 24.22 9.67 25.76
C ILE A 338 25.23 10.62 25.13
N LEU A 339 25.01 11.93 25.31
CA LEU A 339 25.93 12.99 24.94
C LEU A 339 26.95 13.17 26.07
N LYS A 340 28.23 13.31 25.74
CA LYS A 340 29.32 13.53 26.69
C LYS A 340 30.00 14.86 26.39
N TYR A 341 30.05 15.72 27.41
CA TYR A 341 30.64 17.04 27.32
C TYR A 341 32.14 17.01 27.64
N SER A 342 32.89 18.00 27.17
CA SER A 342 34.32 18.17 27.44
C SER A 342 34.66 18.20 28.94
N GLY A 343 33.74 18.66 29.79
CA GLY A 343 33.85 18.65 31.25
C GLY A 343 33.53 17.31 31.92
N GLY A 344 33.30 16.23 31.17
CA GLY A 344 33.04 14.88 31.70
C GLY A 344 31.60 14.59 32.11
N THR A 345 30.71 15.60 32.10
CA THR A 345 29.27 15.40 32.34
C THR A 345 28.58 14.74 31.16
N THR A 346 27.47 14.05 31.43
CA THR A 346 26.67 13.38 30.39
C THR A 346 25.23 13.88 30.39
N GLN A 347 24.59 13.83 29.22
CA GLN A 347 23.18 14.14 29.04
C GLN A 347 22.51 13.02 28.25
N LYS A 348 21.40 12.52 28.78
CA LYS A 348 20.56 11.53 28.10
C LYS A 348 19.67 12.22 27.08
N LEU A 349 19.53 11.60 25.91
CA LEU A 349 18.69 12.07 24.83
C LEU A 349 17.89 10.88 24.29
N GLU A 350 16.56 11.01 24.33
CA GLU A 350 15.62 10.12 23.66
C GLU A 350 15.42 10.58 22.22
N LEU A 351 15.32 9.64 21.28
CA LEU A 351 15.06 9.93 19.89
C LEU A 351 13.70 9.36 19.49
N GLU A 352 12.84 10.20 18.93
CA GLU A 352 11.53 9.79 18.46
C GLU A 352 11.28 10.29 17.03
N HIS A 353 10.36 9.65 16.31
CA HIS A 353 9.94 10.19 15.00
C HIS A 353 9.01 11.40 15.13
N ASP A 354 8.18 11.42 16.17
CA ASP A 354 7.24 12.51 16.45
C ASP A 354 7.08 12.70 17.96
N TRP A 355 6.56 13.86 18.35
CA TRP A 355 6.44 14.24 19.77
C TRP A 355 5.52 13.31 20.55
N LYS A 356 4.54 12.70 19.89
CA LYS A 356 3.52 11.86 20.55
C LYS A 356 4.06 10.47 20.86
N ASN A 357 5.01 9.95 20.08
CA ASN A 357 5.62 8.64 20.32
C ASN A 357 6.23 8.51 21.70
N TYR A 358 6.84 9.59 22.23
CA TYR A 358 7.34 9.61 23.60
C TYR A 358 6.28 9.20 24.64
N ILE A 359 5.04 9.64 24.42
CA ILE A 359 3.89 9.36 25.28
C ILE A 359 3.35 7.95 25.00
N ASP A 360 3.24 7.58 23.72
CA ASP A 360 2.69 6.29 23.29
C ASP A 360 3.57 5.11 23.73
N HIS A 361 4.88 5.32 23.79
CA HIS A 361 5.85 4.38 24.34
C HIS A 361 5.85 4.33 25.88
N LYS A 362 5.03 5.15 26.54
CA LYS A 362 4.87 5.24 27.99
C LYS A 362 6.15 5.64 28.73
N HIS A 363 7.04 6.38 28.08
CA HIS A 363 8.28 6.88 28.70
C HIS A 363 8.04 7.69 29.99
N PRO A 364 7.01 8.56 30.09
CA PRO A 364 6.73 9.28 31.34
C PRO A 364 6.46 8.38 32.56
N GLU A 365 6.10 7.11 32.35
CA GLU A 365 5.77 6.17 33.42
C GLU A 365 7.01 5.53 34.05
N ASN A 366 8.19 5.65 33.45
CA ASN A 366 9.40 4.95 33.87
C ASN A 366 10.57 5.90 34.15
N ASN A 367 11.31 5.60 35.22
CA ASN A 367 12.39 6.44 35.72
C ASN A 367 13.63 6.48 34.82
N ALA A 368 13.79 5.53 33.89
CA ALA A 368 14.92 5.50 32.96
C ALA A 368 15.10 6.82 32.18
N TRP A 369 13.97 7.49 31.89
CA TRP A 369 13.86 8.74 31.13
C TRP A 369 13.89 10.01 31.98
N SER A 370 14.17 9.90 33.29
CA SER A 370 14.29 11.08 34.16
C SER A 370 15.42 12.00 33.68
N ASN A 371 15.12 13.30 33.56
CA ASN A 371 15.99 14.36 33.06
C ASN A 371 16.49 14.13 31.62
N ALA A 372 15.83 13.27 30.85
CA ALA A 372 16.16 13.08 29.44
C ALA A 372 15.75 14.29 28.61
N TRP A 373 16.54 14.59 27.59
CA TRP A 373 16.14 15.48 26.51
C TRP A 373 15.41 14.66 25.44
N LEU A 374 14.68 15.33 24.57
CA LEU A 374 13.94 14.67 23.48
C LEU A 374 14.31 15.28 22.14
N PHE A 375 14.66 14.45 21.18
CA PHE A 375 14.70 14.83 19.78
C PHE A 375 13.49 14.23 19.06
N ALA A 376 12.85 15.00 18.18
CA ALA A 376 11.92 14.45 17.21
C ALA A 376 12.21 14.95 15.79
N GLU A 377 11.96 14.09 14.81
CA GLU A 377 12.03 14.46 13.38
C GLU A 377 10.91 15.44 12.98
N GLN A 378 9.84 15.51 13.76
CA GLN A 378 8.71 16.41 13.55
C GLN A 378 9.10 17.89 13.67
N GLU A 379 8.57 18.71 12.77
CA GLU A 379 8.71 20.17 12.79
C GLU A 379 8.26 20.78 14.13
N TRP A 380 9.00 21.80 14.59
CA TRP A 380 8.75 22.47 15.85
C TRP A 380 7.35 23.12 15.90
N ASN A 381 6.60 22.82 16.95
CA ASN A 381 5.29 23.43 17.20
C ASN A 381 5.08 23.63 18.70
N PRO A 382 5.37 24.83 19.23
CA PRO A 382 5.25 25.15 20.66
C PRO A 382 3.87 24.82 21.26
N SER A 383 2.80 25.12 20.52
CA SER A 383 1.42 24.89 20.98
C SER A 383 1.12 23.40 21.15
N LEU A 384 1.63 22.58 20.22
CA LEU A 384 1.50 21.12 20.30
C LEU A 384 2.27 20.56 21.50
N ILE A 385 3.51 21.03 21.72
CA ILE A 385 4.34 20.58 22.85
C ILE A 385 3.66 20.89 24.19
N VAL A 386 3.17 22.11 24.38
CA VAL A 386 2.42 22.48 25.60
C VAL A 386 1.22 21.58 25.79
N LYS A 387 0.42 21.36 24.74
CA LYS A 387 -0.77 20.50 24.78
C LYS A 387 -0.43 19.06 25.16
N LEU A 388 0.65 18.49 24.61
CA LEU A 388 1.03 17.10 24.82
C LEU A 388 1.68 16.87 26.19
N PHE A 389 2.63 17.73 26.57
CA PHE A 389 3.54 17.44 27.67
C PHE A 389 3.20 18.18 28.96
N LYS A 390 2.54 19.35 28.94
CA LYS A 390 2.23 20.10 30.17
C LYS A 390 1.38 19.29 31.17
N PRO A 391 0.30 18.61 30.76
CA PRO A 391 -0.49 17.79 31.68
C PRO A 391 0.34 16.65 32.30
N LEU A 392 1.25 16.07 31.50
CA LEU A 392 2.13 15.01 31.94
C LEU A 392 3.25 15.52 32.83
N LYS A 393 3.77 16.74 32.62
CA LYS A 393 4.82 17.35 33.43
C LYS A 393 4.37 17.51 34.87
N VAL A 394 3.12 17.94 35.08
CA VAL A 394 2.51 18.06 36.41
C VAL A 394 2.46 16.71 37.13
N LYS A 395 2.14 15.63 36.40
CA LYS A 395 1.97 14.29 36.97
C LYS A 395 3.29 13.51 37.14
N HIS A 396 4.21 13.65 36.19
CA HIS A 396 5.39 12.79 36.05
C HIS A 396 6.71 13.51 36.30
N GLY A 397 6.69 14.85 36.42
CA GLY A 397 7.82 15.66 36.84
C GLY A 397 9.00 15.61 35.88
N ASN A 398 10.17 15.27 36.40
CA ASN A 398 11.41 15.22 35.62
C ASN A 398 11.48 14.08 34.60
N ARG A 399 10.49 13.18 34.54
CA ARG A 399 10.33 12.20 33.45
C ARG A 399 9.66 12.77 32.20
N VAL A 400 9.27 14.04 32.22
CA VAL A 400 8.89 14.77 31.03
C VAL A 400 10.04 15.70 30.65
N PRO A 401 10.51 15.67 29.39
CA PRO A 401 11.66 16.44 28.93
C PRO A 401 11.46 17.95 29.16
N ASP A 402 12.52 18.64 29.56
CA ASP A 402 12.55 20.11 29.62
C ASP A 402 13.25 20.73 28.42
N VAL A 403 13.92 19.91 27.60
CA VAL A 403 14.68 20.33 26.43
C VAL A 403 14.30 19.49 25.24
N PHE A 404 14.01 20.16 24.14
CA PHE A 404 13.55 19.58 22.87
C PHE A 404 14.51 19.97 21.75
N LEU A 405 15.04 18.99 21.03
CA LEU A 405 15.84 19.17 19.82
C LEU A 405 14.93 18.93 18.62
N CYS A 406 14.94 19.83 17.65
CA CYS A 406 13.96 19.81 16.55
C CYS A 406 14.49 20.48 15.28
N PHE A 407 13.65 20.44 14.25
CA PHE A 407 13.77 21.30 13.07
C PHE A 407 12.75 22.44 13.14
N GLU A 408 13.20 23.65 12.82
CA GLU A 408 12.33 24.82 12.57
C GLU A 408 12.77 25.46 11.25
N ASN A 409 11.89 25.49 10.26
CA ASN A 409 12.17 25.91 8.89
C ASN A 409 13.39 25.18 8.27
N SER A 410 13.51 23.88 8.54
CA SER A 410 14.68 23.04 8.16
C SER A 410 16.01 23.42 8.84
N GLU A 411 16.01 24.34 9.80
CA GLU A 411 17.17 24.64 10.64
C GLU A 411 17.15 23.83 11.93
N ARG A 412 18.34 23.49 12.43
CA ARG A 412 18.51 22.67 13.63
C ARG A 412 18.43 23.57 14.85
N LYS A 413 17.45 23.32 15.71
CA LYS A 413 17.19 24.14 16.90
C LYS A 413 17.08 23.27 18.13
N ALA A 414 17.27 23.90 19.29
CA ALA A 414 16.94 23.32 20.58
C ALA A 414 16.21 24.36 21.42
N TYR A 415 15.20 23.93 22.15
CA TYR A 415 14.40 24.79 23.01
C TYR A 415 14.27 24.20 24.40
N LYS A 416 14.39 25.07 25.40
CA LYS A 416 14.07 24.77 26.80
C LYS A 416 12.67 25.26 27.14
N ALA A 417 11.84 24.38 27.68
CA ALA A 417 10.50 24.73 28.14
C ALA A 417 10.52 25.42 29.50
N ASP A 418 9.80 26.53 29.62
CA ASP A 418 9.31 27.08 30.89
C ASP A 418 7.83 26.69 31.02
N TRP A 419 7.57 25.55 31.66
CA TRP A 419 6.21 25.02 31.81
C TRP A 419 5.28 25.91 32.63
N GLY A 420 5.83 26.79 33.47
CA GLY A 420 5.05 27.73 34.27
C GLY A 420 4.47 28.85 33.40
N LYS A 421 5.27 29.36 32.46
CA LYS A 421 4.87 30.43 31.53
C LYS A 421 4.36 29.93 30.18
N GLU A 422 4.46 28.63 29.92
CA GLU A 422 4.18 28.01 28.61
C GLU A 422 5.02 28.61 27.47
N THR A 423 6.23 29.05 27.79
CA THR A 423 7.16 29.65 26.84
C THR A 423 8.36 28.75 26.60
N PHE A 424 9.06 28.98 25.49
CA PHE A 424 10.25 28.24 25.13
C PHE A 424 11.41 29.21 24.90
N THR A 425 12.56 28.91 25.48
CA THR A 425 13.79 29.68 25.28
C THR A 425 14.72 28.87 24.38
N GLU A 426 15.18 29.48 23.29
CA GLU A 426 16.14 28.85 22.40
C GLU A 426 17.47 28.61 23.13
N ILE A 427 18.01 27.41 22.94
CA ILE A 427 19.34 26.99 23.38
C ILE A 427 20.26 27.13 22.19
N ASN A 428 21.42 27.77 22.37
CA ASN A 428 22.31 28.01 21.24
C ASN A 428 23.04 26.72 20.84
N LEU A 429 22.92 26.34 19.57
CA LEU A 429 23.60 25.21 18.98
C LEU A 429 24.64 25.69 17.97
N THR A 430 25.90 25.26 18.13
CA THR A 430 26.98 25.52 17.16
C THR A 430 27.53 24.18 16.68
N PHE A 431 27.57 23.97 15.37
CA PHE A 431 27.94 22.68 14.75
C PHE A 431 29.22 22.76 13.96
#